data_AF-A0A6H1ZM18-F1
#
_entry.id   AF-A0A6H1ZM18-F1
#
_cell.length_a   1.000
_cell.length_b   1.000
_cell.length_c   1.000
_cell.angle_alpha   90.00
_cell.angle_beta   90.00
_cell.angle_gamma   90.00
#
_symmetry.space_group_name_H-M   'P 1'
#
loop_
_entity.id
_entity.type
_entity.pdbx_description
1 polymer ?
#
loop_
_entity_poly.entity_id
_entity_poly.type
_entity_poly.pdbx_seq_one_letter_code
_entity_poly.pdbx_strand_id
1 'polypeptide(L)'
;MTNPLIIKDWDQGIADSPHKGHALLRNVDIESFPGAIKTVKKPGTYFHKINTVTFTADAGTDICTASGTIEANGAGFNGAAVYFTTTGTLPTGLSLNIVYFLLYASSSTFKVAVSYKNSAGSAYPTPIDITGAGSGTHTMIQLPIGTINWIIEDTRTDNVWMLSSNGRVWFSLGSNIAYLLHNSAIESVTGGITNATGNGLVLSPFSSTSSTYLFVFRNALIDVIDIFGVITIETPVWSNGWKSMNTTAGSSNSHHAIQGQDNIIYFTDDRYTGSIKENSGSIFDPATAGTYTYNNQALDMPIREICQCLEEHGINLLVGGNTYNQIYPWDRTSDSYNLPLSVPEFGIKRMKNIGGIVYILAGTWGNIYQTQGSYVRHVKKLPTYLTNNAGSIQLNPIIWGGIAASNNTLLFGVSTVTSGNSGLWRMYLDGRIVIDNIPSTGSTNVIGLMAKNDFYRMGYEGGADNFNSMQYGINLYNSYETVLQSGLFQVATKIEKATYSRLELVIAKPATSGNARVSYRQDLSSSFITLDAFSADSATTTFTSEGIGLIDIDKIQVQIEMNDGSSGYIDFEFIEVRLMP
;
A
#
# COMPACT_ATOMS: atom_id res chain seq x y z
N MET A 1 -8.82 -10.77 48.66
CA MET A 1 -9.04 -9.37 48.25
C MET A 1 -8.60 -9.28 46.80
N THR A 2 -9.46 -8.76 45.93
CA THR A 2 -9.11 -8.50 44.53
C THR A 2 -7.96 -7.50 44.49
N ASN A 3 -6.89 -7.79 43.74
CA ASN A 3 -5.82 -6.82 43.52
C ASN A 3 -6.18 -5.94 42.32
N PRO A 4 -5.74 -4.67 42.28
CA PRO A 4 -5.84 -3.86 41.08
C PRO A 4 -5.24 -4.56 39.86
N LEU A 5 -5.93 -4.52 38.72
CA LEU A 5 -5.37 -4.92 37.44
C LEU A 5 -4.84 -3.67 36.73
N ILE A 6 -3.53 -3.62 36.50
CA ILE A 6 -2.87 -2.52 35.77
C ILE A 6 -2.38 -3.07 34.43
N ILE A 7 -2.79 -2.43 33.34
CA ILE A 7 -2.41 -2.81 31.97
C ILE A 7 -1.64 -1.66 31.34
N LYS A 8 -0.37 -1.94 31.04
CA LYS A 8 0.66 -0.98 30.60
C LYS A 8 1.70 -1.67 29.69
N ASP A 9 2.84 -1.02 29.46
CA ASP A 9 3.97 -1.55 28.68
C ASP A 9 3.55 -1.96 27.26
N TRP A 10 2.73 -1.11 26.63
CA TRP A 10 2.21 -1.31 25.28
C TRP A 10 3.29 -1.24 24.19
N ASP A 11 4.45 -0.70 24.54
CA ASP A 11 5.65 -0.66 23.72
C ASP A 11 6.24 -2.06 23.45
N GLN A 12 5.79 -3.11 24.14
CA GLN A 12 6.24 -4.49 23.88
C GLN A 12 5.71 -5.09 22.56
N GLY A 13 4.83 -4.38 21.83
CA GLY A 13 4.27 -4.88 20.58
C GLY A 13 3.24 -6.01 20.80
N ILE A 14 2.82 -6.62 19.69
CA ILE A 14 1.90 -7.77 19.71
C ILE A 14 2.65 -9.03 20.18
N ALA A 15 2.06 -9.73 21.15
CA ALA A 15 2.60 -10.97 21.69
C ALA A 15 2.33 -12.18 20.77
N ASP A 16 3.14 -13.23 20.91
CA ASP A 16 2.93 -14.48 20.15
C ASP A 16 1.66 -15.23 20.59
N SER A 17 1.11 -14.89 21.77
CA SER A 17 -0.11 -15.46 22.33
C SER A 17 -0.87 -14.40 23.13
N PRO A 18 -2.22 -14.36 23.02
CA PRO A 18 -3.03 -13.42 23.78
C PRO A 18 -3.04 -13.76 25.28
N HIS A 19 -2.43 -14.87 25.71
CA HIS A 19 -2.30 -15.24 27.13
C HIS A 19 -0.96 -14.79 27.75
N LYS A 20 -0.04 -14.25 26.94
CA LYS A 20 1.32 -13.91 27.38
C LYS A 20 1.66 -12.42 27.26
N GLY A 21 0.81 -11.61 26.63
CA GLY A 21 1.03 -10.19 26.43
C GLY A 21 -0.09 -9.57 25.59
N HIS A 22 0.17 -8.41 24.98
CA HIS A 22 -0.83 -7.67 24.21
C HIS A 22 -1.31 -8.46 23.00
N ALA A 23 -2.62 -8.61 22.88
CA ALA A 23 -3.22 -9.41 21.84
C ALA A 23 -3.25 -8.68 20.49
N LEU A 24 -3.46 -7.36 20.50
CA LEU A 24 -3.57 -6.56 19.28
C LEU A 24 -3.07 -5.14 19.53
N LEU A 25 -2.33 -4.62 18.57
CA LEU A 25 -1.91 -3.23 18.48
C LEU A 25 -2.06 -2.80 17.03
N ARG A 26 -3.04 -1.94 16.75
CA ARG A 26 -3.40 -1.51 15.40
C ARG A 26 -3.54 0.00 15.30
N ASN A 27 -2.97 0.57 14.25
CA ASN A 27 -2.92 2.01 13.99
C ASN A 27 -2.26 2.78 15.14
N VAL A 28 -1.22 2.18 15.74
CA VAL A 28 -0.50 2.72 16.90
C VAL A 28 0.95 3.05 16.58
N ASP A 29 1.44 4.11 17.19
CA ASP A 29 2.86 4.45 17.25
C ASP A 29 3.35 4.13 18.66
N ILE A 30 4.35 3.25 18.72
CA ILE A 30 4.93 2.73 19.97
C ILE A 30 6.36 3.21 20.21
N GLU A 31 6.95 3.97 19.28
CA GLU A 31 8.36 4.40 19.34
C GLU A 31 8.52 5.90 19.55
N SER A 32 7.57 6.72 19.08
CA SER A 32 7.66 8.18 19.24
C SER A 32 7.72 8.62 20.71
N PHE A 33 7.18 7.82 21.64
CA PHE A 33 7.30 8.06 23.07
C PHE A 33 7.34 6.73 23.84
N PRO A 34 8.54 6.21 24.18
CA PRO A 34 8.65 4.95 24.90
C PRO A 34 7.84 4.95 26.21
N GLY A 35 7.02 3.92 26.39
CA GLY A 35 6.11 3.79 27.54
C GLY A 35 4.73 4.42 27.37
N ALA A 36 4.45 5.13 26.26
CA ALA A 36 3.11 5.55 25.88
C ALA A 36 2.79 5.14 24.44
N ILE A 37 1.49 5.19 24.10
CA ILE A 37 0.97 4.89 22.77
C ILE A 37 0.29 6.12 22.21
N LYS A 38 0.53 6.36 20.93
CA LYS A 38 -0.15 7.39 20.15
C LYS A 38 -0.91 6.77 19.00
N THR A 39 -1.92 7.49 18.52
CA THR A 39 -2.53 7.17 17.23
C THR A 39 -1.54 7.49 16.11
N VAL A 40 -1.41 6.62 15.12
CA VAL A 40 -0.63 6.95 13.91
C VAL A 40 -1.41 7.90 13.01
N LYS A 41 -0.70 8.50 12.05
CA LYS A 41 -1.34 9.28 10.99
C LYS A 41 -2.19 8.38 10.10
N LYS A 42 -3.38 8.84 9.75
CA LYS A 42 -4.27 8.15 8.82
C LYS A 42 -3.77 8.38 7.38
N PRO A 43 -3.55 7.31 6.61
CA PRO A 43 -3.17 7.40 5.21
C PRO A 43 -4.29 8.05 4.37
N GLY A 44 -3.89 8.86 3.38
CA GLY A 44 -4.81 9.52 2.45
C GLY A 44 -4.72 8.93 1.05
N THR A 45 -5.87 8.74 0.39
CA THR A 45 -5.91 8.19 -0.99
C THR A 45 -5.27 9.15 -2.00
N TYR A 46 -4.51 8.59 -2.92
CA TYR A 46 -4.01 9.29 -4.10
C TYR A 46 -5.12 9.59 -5.12
N PHE A 47 -6.21 8.84 -5.12
CA PHE A 47 -7.11 8.85 -6.26
C PHE A 47 -8.30 9.75 -6.04
N HIS A 48 -8.69 10.47 -7.10
CA HIS A 48 -10.00 11.08 -7.16
C HIS A 48 -11.07 10.04 -6.88
N LYS A 49 -12.13 10.46 -6.20
CA LYS A 49 -13.37 9.69 -6.11
C LYS A 49 -14.45 10.49 -6.82
N ILE A 50 -14.85 10.02 -8.00
CA ILE A 50 -15.94 10.64 -8.75
C ILE A 50 -17.17 9.74 -8.73
N ASN A 51 -18.35 10.34 -8.75
CA ASN A 51 -19.60 9.62 -8.87
C ASN A 51 -19.85 9.23 -10.33
N THR A 52 -20.34 8.02 -10.56
CA THR A 52 -20.95 7.66 -11.84
C THR A 52 -22.26 8.43 -11.98
N VAL A 53 -22.35 9.28 -13.00
CA VAL A 53 -23.47 10.19 -13.20
C VAL A 53 -23.93 10.15 -14.66
N THR A 54 -25.22 10.36 -14.87
CA THR A 54 -25.71 10.69 -16.21
C THR A 54 -25.43 12.16 -16.51
N PHE A 55 -25.33 12.52 -17.80
CA PHE A 55 -25.10 13.91 -18.19
C PHE A 55 -25.81 14.26 -19.50
N THR A 56 -25.99 15.56 -19.71
CA THR A 56 -26.38 16.16 -21.00
C THR A 56 -25.26 17.09 -21.48
N ALA A 57 -25.17 17.31 -22.78
CA ALA A 57 -24.21 18.23 -23.37
C ALA A 57 -24.92 19.34 -24.14
N ASP A 58 -24.42 20.57 -24.00
CA ASP A 58 -24.90 21.73 -24.74
C ASP A 58 -23.86 22.14 -25.79
N ALA A 59 -24.19 21.94 -27.06
CA ALA A 59 -23.33 22.29 -28.18
C ALA A 59 -23.15 23.79 -28.39
N GLY A 60 -24.02 24.63 -27.82
CA GLY A 60 -23.90 26.09 -27.91
C GLY A 60 -22.90 26.68 -26.92
N THR A 61 -22.71 26.02 -25.78
CA THR A 61 -21.79 26.47 -24.71
C THR A 61 -20.55 25.58 -24.55
N ASP A 62 -20.55 24.40 -25.20
CA ASP A 62 -19.51 23.40 -25.05
C ASP A 62 -19.32 22.99 -23.57
N ILE A 63 -20.44 22.76 -22.88
CA ILE A 63 -20.47 22.37 -21.46
C ILE A 63 -21.33 21.12 -21.29
N CYS A 64 -20.80 20.15 -20.55
CA CYS A 64 -21.56 19.01 -20.06
C CYS A 64 -22.12 19.30 -18.67
N THR A 65 -23.38 18.93 -18.43
CA THR A 65 -24.06 19.06 -17.14
C THR A 65 -24.41 17.68 -16.61
N ALA A 66 -23.84 17.30 -15.47
CA ALA A 66 -24.14 16.07 -14.75
C ALA A 66 -25.49 16.18 -14.02
N SER A 67 -26.19 15.04 -13.89
CA SER A 67 -27.45 14.94 -13.15
C SER A 67 -27.31 15.08 -11.63
N GLY A 68 -26.08 15.16 -11.12
CA GLY A 68 -25.76 15.36 -9.70
C GLY A 68 -24.33 15.83 -9.50
N THR A 69 -23.89 15.85 -8.23
CA THR A 69 -22.52 16.22 -7.88
C THR A 69 -21.53 15.18 -8.42
N ILE A 70 -20.51 15.66 -9.14
CA ILE A 70 -19.47 14.81 -9.73
C ILE A 70 -18.47 14.34 -8.66
N GLU A 71 -18.10 15.21 -7.72
CA GLU A 71 -17.13 14.92 -6.68
C GLU A 71 -17.72 14.10 -5.54
N ALA A 72 -16.99 13.07 -5.08
CA ALA A 72 -17.38 12.28 -3.91
C ALA A 72 -16.51 12.56 -2.66
N ASN A 73 -15.40 13.28 -2.79
CA ASN A 73 -14.46 13.55 -1.68
C ASN A 73 -13.93 15.00 -1.59
N GLY A 74 -14.55 15.95 -2.31
CA GLY A 74 -14.25 17.39 -2.21
C GLY A 74 -12.86 17.82 -2.69
N ALA A 75 -12.10 16.92 -3.34
CA ALA A 75 -10.74 17.15 -3.77
C ALA A 75 -10.62 17.81 -5.17
N GLY A 76 -11.71 18.29 -5.78
CA GLY A 76 -11.70 18.64 -7.19
C GLY A 76 -11.69 17.37 -8.07
N PHE A 77 -12.47 17.34 -9.16
CA PHE A 77 -12.35 16.27 -10.17
C PHE A 77 -11.44 16.62 -11.35
N ASN A 78 -10.77 17.78 -11.31
CA ASN A 78 -9.94 18.26 -12.42
C ASN A 78 -8.80 17.27 -12.72
N GLY A 79 -8.68 16.83 -13.97
CA GLY A 79 -7.69 15.85 -14.43
C GLY A 79 -8.08 14.38 -14.19
N ALA A 80 -9.22 14.09 -13.58
CA ALA A 80 -9.67 12.71 -13.39
C ALA A 80 -9.95 12.03 -14.74
N ALA A 81 -9.45 10.80 -14.90
CA ALA A 81 -9.65 9.99 -16.10
C ALA A 81 -11.05 9.33 -16.08
N VAL A 82 -11.80 9.53 -17.17
CA VAL A 82 -13.17 9.04 -17.34
C VAL A 82 -13.38 8.45 -18.72
N TYR A 83 -14.47 7.71 -18.87
CA TYR A 83 -15.00 7.33 -20.17
C TYR A 83 -16.52 7.45 -20.18
N PHE A 84 -17.09 7.43 -21.38
CA PHE A 84 -18.52 7.64 -21.59
C PHE A 84 -19.19 6.42 -22.18
N THR A 85 -20.42 6.17 -21.76
CA THR A 85 -21.34 5.20 -22.36
C THR A 85 -22.65 5.90 -22.72
N THR A 86 -23.43 5.31 -23.62
CA THR A 86 -24.75 5.83 -23.97
C THR A 86 -25.70 4.75 -24.47
N THR A 87 -27.00 5.00 -24.33
CA THR A 87 -28.06 4.20 -24.98
C THR A 87 -28.37 4.63 -26.43
N GLY A 88 -27.79 5.74 -26.90
CA GLY A 88 -27.96 6.25 -28.27
C GLY A 88 -26.63 6.66 -28.91
N THR A 89 -26.52 7.91 -29.37
CA THR A 89 -25.28 8.47 -29.96
C THR A 89 -24.65 9.46 -29.01
N LEU A 90 -23.37 9.33 -28.65
CA LEU A 90 -22.69 10.31 -27.79
C LEU A 90 -22.71 11.72 -28.40
N PRO A 91 -22.56 12.78 -27.58
CA PRO A 91 -22.31 14.13 -28.06
C PRO A 91 -21.16 14.18 -29.06
N THR A 92 -21.32 14.93 -30.16
CA THR A 92 -20.28 15.05 -31.20
C THR A 92 -19.03 15.65 -30.59
N GLY A 93 -17.88 14.97 -30.77
CA GLY A 93 -16.61 15.28 -30.09
C GLY A 93 -16.22 14.20 -29.08
N LEU A 94 -17.20 13.43 -28.58
CA LEU A 94 -16.97 12.28 -27.74
C LEU A 94 -17.11 10.97 -28.53
N SER A 95 -16.37 9.96 -28.09
CA SER A 95 -16.41 8.62 -28.67
C SER A 95 -16.48 7.58 -27.56
N LEU A 96 -17.19 6.49 -27.85
CA LEU A 96 -17.22 5.34 -26.96
C LEU A 96 -15.80 4.78 -26.85
N ASN A 97 -15.48 4.23 -25.68
CA ASN A 97 -14.24 3.53 -25.43
C ASN A 97 -12.96 4.36 -25.50
N ILE A 98 -13.07 5.69 -25.52
CA ILE A 98 -11.95 6.61 -25.40
C ILE A 98 -11.89 7.13 -23.95
N VAL A 99 -10.67 7.19 -23.41
CA VAL A 99 -10.41 7.83 -22.12
C VAL A 99 -10.26 9.33 -22.32
N TYR A 100 -10.96 10.08 -21.47
CA TYR A 100 -10.93 11.54 -21.42
C TYR A 100 -10.52 12.00 -20.03
N PHE A 101 -10.06 13.25 -19.93
CA PHE A 101 -9.66 13.89 -18.68
C PHE A 101 -10.60 15.05 -18.38
N LEU A 102 -11.15 15.08 -17.17
CA LEU A 102 -12.12 16.10 -16.79
C LEU A 102 -11.49 17.48 -16.59
N LEU A 103 -12.23 18.51 -16.98
CA LEU A 103 -11.97 19.90 -16.64
C LEU A 103 -13.08 20.40 -15.74
N TYR A 104 -12.70 20.88 -14.57
CA TYR A 104 -13.64 21.46 -13.61
C TYR A 104 -14.24 22.77 -14.12
N ALA A 105 -15.57 22.85 -14.19
CA ALA A 105 -16.30 24.10 -14.37
C ALA A 105 -17.15 24.45 -13.13
N SER A 106 -17.83 23.47 -12.55
CA SER A 106 -18.48 23.56 -11.24
C SER A 106 -18.66 22.16 -10.63
N SER A 107 -19.32 22.04 -9.47
CA SER A 107 -19.61 20.74 -8.85
C SER A 107 -20.48 19.79 -9.71
N SER A 108 -21.22 20.32 -10.69
CA SER A 108 -22.11 19.54 -11.58
C SER A 108 -21.91 19.84 -13.06
N THR A 109 -20.95 20.69 -13.44
CA THR A 109 -20.63 20.98 -14.85
C THR A 109 -19.16 20.77 -15.14
N PHE A 110 -18.87 20.29 -16.34
CA PHE A 110 -17.51 19.92 -16.74
C PHE A 110 -17.29 20.07 -18.24
N LYS A 111 -16.01 20.14 -18.62
CA LYS A 111 -15.53 19.89 -19.98
C LYS A 111 -14.59 18.69 -19.97
N VAL A 112 -14.10 18.27 -21.14
CA VAL A 112 -13.13 17.18 -21.25
C VAL A 112 -11.97 17.51 -22.16
N ALA A 113 -10.83 16.86 -21.95
CA ALA A 113 -9.68 16.87 -22.83
C ALA A 113 -9.18 15.45 -23.14
N VAL A 114 -8.33 15.33 -24.17
CA VAL A 114 -7.71 14.07 -24.61
C VAL A 114 -6.45 13.67 -23.82
N SER A 115 -5.94 14.56 -22.96
CA SER A 115 -4.73 14.31 -22.16
C SER A 115 -4.76 15.05 -20.82
N TYR A 116 -3.94 14.59 -19.88
CA TYR A 116 -3.70 15.29 -18.62
C TYR A 116 -3.19 16.73 -18.85
N LYS A 117 -2.22 16.92 -19.75
CA LYS A 117 -1.70 18.27 -20.04
C LYS A 117 -2.80 19.20 -20.57
N ASN A 118 -3.69 18.71 -21.43
CA ASN A 118 -4.78 19.53 -21.97
C ASN A 118 -5.91 19.79 -20.94
N SER A 119 -5.83 19.21 -19.74
CA SER A 119 -6.75 19.42 -18.62
C SER A 119 -6.03 20.04 -17.41
N ALA A 120 -5.81 19.29 -16.34
CA ALA A 120 -5.22 19.79 -15.08
C ALA A 120 -3.73 20.10 -15.17
N GLY A 121 -3.02 19.58 -16.17
CA GLY A 121 -1.59 19.79 -16.36
C GLY A 121 -1.20 21.08 -17.10
N SER A 122 -2.15 21.93 -17.49
CA SER A 122 -1.88 23.21 -18.19
C SER A 122 -2.55 24.39 -17.50
N ALA A 123 -1.85 25.53 -17.49
CA ALA A 123 -2.43 26.82 -17.13
C ALA A 123 -3.48 27.31 -18.16
N TYR A 124 -3.39 26.81 -19.39
CA TYR A 124 -4.31 27.09 -20.50
C TYR A 124 -4.83 25.76 -21.04
N PRO A 125 -5.87 25.18 -20.43
CA PRO A 125 -6.41 23.90 -20.84
C PRO A 125 -7.02 23.99 -22.24
N THR A 126 -7.01 22.88 -22.97
CA THR A 126 -7.54 22.77 -24.35
C THR A 126 -8.66 21.74 -24.35
N PRO A 127 -9.91 22.14 -24.02
CA PRO A 127 -11.05 21.23 -24.06
C PRO A 127 -11.35 20.77 -25.49
N ILE A 128 -12.01 19.62 -25.60
CA ILE A 128 -12.59 19.14 -26.85
C ILE A 128 -13.86 19.93 -27.14
N ASP A 129 -14.03 20.33 -28.39
CA ASP A 129 -15.26 20.98 -28.84
C ASP A 129 -16.42 19.99 -28.98
N ILE A 130 -17.47 20.20 -28.19
CA ILE A 130 -18.76 19.54 -28.33
C ILE A 130 -19.64 20.28 -29.32
N THR A 131 -19.85 19.69 -30.49
CA THR A 131 -20.60 20.33 -31.60
C THR A 131 -22.00 19.76 -31.82
N GLY A 132 -22.40 18.78 -31.01
CA GLY A 132 -23.74 18.20 -31.05
C GLY A 132 -24.08 17.53 -29.72
N ALA A 133 -25.33 17.64 -29.29
CA ALA A 133 -25.76 17.15 -27.97
C ALA A 133 -25.84 15.62 -27.86
N GLY A 134 -25.85 14.89 -28.98
CA GLY A 134 -26.07 13.44 -28.99
C GLY A 134 -27.54 13.06 -28.84
N SER A 135 -27.80 11.78 -28.57
CA SER A 135 -29.14 11.22 -28.32
C SER A 135 -29.08 10.07 -27.31
N GLY A 136 -30.16 9.88 -26.55
CA GLY A 136 -30.23 8.86 -25.50
C GLY A 136 -29.71 9.35 -24.15
N THR A 137 -29.51 8.41 -23.21
CA THR A 137 -28.94 8.71 -21.89
C THR A 137 -27.44 8.53 -21.97
N HIS A 138 -26.66 9.55 -21.62
CA HIS A 138 -25.20 9.48 -21.55
C HIS A 138 -24.77 9.30 -20.09
N THR A 139 -23.78 8.45 -19.87
CA THR A 139 -23.24 8.17 -18.53
C THR A 139 -21.74 8.38 -18.55
N MET A 140 -21.25 9.14 -17.56
CA MET A 140 -19.84 9.31 -17.28
C MET A 140 -19.42 8.32 -16.19
N ILE A 141 -18.31 7.63 -16.41
CA ILE A 141 -17.79 6.61 -15.50
C ILE A 141 -16.31 6.86 -15.25
N GLN A 142 -15.88 6.76 -13.99
CA GLN A 142 -14.46 6.79 -13.64
C GLN A 142 -13.72 5.64 -14.30
N LEU A 143 -12.54 5.90 -14.85
CA LEU A 143 -11.68 4.83 -15.32
C LEU A 143 -11.29 3.93 -14.13
N PRO A 144 -11.54 2.60 -14.18
CA PRO A 144 -11.17 1.71 -13.10
C PRO A 144 -9.65 1.71 -12.88
N ILE A 145 -9.24 1.98 -11.65
CA ILE A 145 -7.83 2.01 -11.26
C ILE A 145 -7.22 0.62 -11.35
N GLY A 146 -7.96 -0.39 -10.87
CA GLY A 146 -7.46 -1.74 -10.66
C GLY A 146 -6.69 -1.84 -9.35
N THR A 147 -5.88 -2.89 -9.19
CA THR A 147 -5.00 -3.07 -8.04
C THR A 147 -3.69 -2.37 -8.30
N ILE A 148 -3.22 -1.50 -7.40
CA ILE A 148 -1.88 -0.92 -7.54
C ILE A 148 -0.84 -1.92 -7.04
N ASN A 149 -0.11 -2.52 -7.98
CA ASN A 149 0.85 -3.59 -7.74
C ASN A 149 2.25 -3.07 -7.41
N TRP A 150 2.64 -1.96 -8.03
CA TRP A 150 3.98 -1.38 -7.89
C TRP A 150 3.90 0.12 -7.68
N ILE A 151 4.76 0.63 -6.81
CA ILE A 151 4.93 2.05 -6.56
C ILE A 151 6.43 2.33 -6.54
N ILE A 152 6.88 3.33 -7.29
CA ILE A 152 8.25 3.81 -7.26
C ILE A 152 8.26 5.34 -7.21
N GLU A 153 9.38 5.90 -6.73
CA GLU A 153 9.60 7.35 -6.70
C GLU A 153 10.78 7.72 -7.59
N ASP A 154 10.65 8.82 -8.31
CA ASP A 154 11.80 9.51 -8.88
C ASP A 154 12.48 10.34 -7.79
N THR A 155 13.66 9.91 -7.35
CA THR A 155 14.40 10.54 -6.25
C THR A 155 14.84 11.98 -6.54
N ARG A 156 14.78 12.42 -7.80
CA ARG A 156 15.20 13.77 -8.23
C ARG A 156 14.08 14.79 -8.12
N THR A 157 12.83 14.34 -8.28
CA THR A 157 11.65 15.22 -8.36
C THR A 157 10.58 14.88 -7.32
N ASP A 158 10.76 13.82 -6.54
CA ASP A 158 9.76 13.23 -5.63
C ASP A 158 8.45 12.81 -6.35
N ASN A 159 8.47 12.72 -7.67
CA ASN A 159 7.34 12.24 -8.46
C ASN A 159 7.11 10.75 -8.19
N VAL A 160 5.85 10.37 -8.03
CA VAL A 160 5.46 8.99 -7.74
C VAL A 160 4.87 8.36 -8.98
N TRP A 161 5.28 7.12 -9.28
CA TRP A 161 4.77 6.32 -10.38
C TRP A 161 4.18 5.02 -9.84
N MET A 162 3.00 4.66 -10.33
CA MET A 162 2.22 3.55 -9.82
C MET A 162 1.73 2.70 -10.99
N LEU A 163 2.01 1.40 -10.97
CA LEU A 163 1.54 0.47 -11.98
C LEU A 163 0.37 -0.34 -11.44
N SER A 164 -0.74 -0.33 -12.15
CA SER A 164 -1.91 -1.13 -11.78
C SER A 164 -1.93 -2.49 -12.45
N SER A 165 -2.76 -3.39 -11.92
CA SER A 165 -3.04 -4.72 -12.47
C SER A 165 -3.58 -4.71 -13.90
N ASN A 166 -4.07 -3.55 -14.36
CA ASN A 166 -4.58 -3.35 -15.71
C ASN A 166 -3.48 -2.86 -16.68
N GLY A 167 -2.23 -2.73 -16.23
CA GLY A 167 -1.10 -2.26 -17.05
C GLY A 167 -1.03 -0.75 -17.18
N ARG A 168 -1.92 -0.04 -16.47
CA ARG A 168 -1.98 1.41 -16.49
C ARG A 168 -0.95 1.99 -15.55
N VAL A 169 -0.27 3.04 -15.99
CA VAL A 169 0.61 3.85 -15.15
C VAL A 169 -0.13 5.07 -14.66
N TRP A 170 -0.16 5.23 -13.35
CA TRP A 170 -0.65 6.41 -12.66
C TRP A 170 0.53 7.17 -12.09
N PHE A 171 0.41 8.50 -11.98
CA PHE A 171 1.50 9.33 -11.52
C PHE A 171 1.02 10.49 -10.66
N SER A 172 1.89 10.96 -9.77
CA SER A 172 1.65 12.12 -8.92
C SER A 172 2.87 13.04 -8.92
N LEU A 173 2.65 14.34 -9.19
CA LEU A 173 3.70 15.35 -9.39
C LEU A 173 3.89 16.22 -8.15
N GLY A 174 4.31 15.64 -7.04
CA GLY A 174 4.42 16.33 -5.74
C GLY A 174 3.07 16.75 -5.12
N SER A 175 1.95 16.56 -5.83
CA SER A 175 0.61 16.61 -5.28
C SER A 175 0.29 15.31 -4.51
N ASN A 176 -0.81 15.28 -3.75
CA ASN A 176 -1.34 14.05 -3.17
C ASN A 176 -2.40 13.40 -4.08
N ILE A 177 -2.45 13.77 -5.36
CA ILE A 177 -3.44 13.28 -6.31
C ILE A 177 -2.72 12.60 -7.48
N ALA A 178 -3.21 11.42 -7.85
CA ALA A 178 -2.71 10.64 -8.96
C ALA A 178 -3.56 10.84 -10.22
N TYR A 179 -2.87 10.93 -11.34
CA TYR A 179 -3.42 11.07 -12.68
C TYR A 179 -2.97 9.91 -13.56
N LEU A 180 -3.72 9.63 -14.62
CA LEU A 180 -3.36 8.61 -15.58
C LEU A 180 -2.25 9.12 -16.51
N LEU A 181 -1.12 8.42 -16.58
CA LEU A 181 -0.12 8.63 -17.63
C LEU A 181 -0.66 8.02 -18.92
N HIS A 182 -1.36 8.83 -19.71
CA HIS A 182 -2.08 8.36 -20.89
C HIS A 182 -1.18 7.59 -21.86
N ASN A 183 -1.63 6.40 -22.25
CA ASN A 183 -1.01 5.60 -23.30
C ASN A 183 -2.08 5.22 -24.32
N SER A 184 -2.13 5.93 -25.45
CA SER A 184 -3.16 5.73 -26.47
C SER A 184 -3.19 4.31 -27.07
N ALA A 185 -2.11 3.53 -26.93
CA ALA A 185 -2.08 2.14 -27.36
C ALA A 185 -2.76 1.18 -26.38
N ILE A 186 -2.94 1.59 -25.12
CA ILE A 186 -3.43 0.75 -24.02
C ILE A 186 -4.83 1.20 -23.56
N GLU A 187 -5.14 2.50 -23.66
CA GLU A 187 -6.29 3.10 -22.98
C GLU A 187 -7.59 3.08 -23.79
N SER A 188 -8.08 1.87 -24.13
CA SER A 188 -9.44 1.65 -24.66
C SER A 188 -10.33 0.89 -23.66
N VAL A 189 -11.61 1.26 -23.55
CA VAL A 189 -12.53 0.69 -22.53
C VAL A 189 -13.03 -0.73 -22.88
N THR A 190 -13.11 -1.09 -24.16
CA THR A 190 -13.63 -2.40 -24.63
C THR A 190 -12.57 -3.33 -25.22
N GLY A 191 -11.34 -2.89 -25.41
CA GLY A 191 -10.26 -3.72 -25.93
C GLY A 191 -9.41 -4.24 -24.79
N GLY A 192 -9.68 -5.46 -24.35
CA GLY A 192 -8.79 -6.19 -23.45
C GLY A 192 -7.37 -6.11 -23.99
N ILE A 193 -6.51 -5.42 -23.24
CA ILE A 193 -5.11 -5.27 -23.61
C ILE A 193 -4.53 -6.68 -23.71
N THR A 194 -3.97 -7.02 -24.86
CA THR A 194 -3.20 -8.26 -24.98
C THR A 194 -2.02 -8.14 -24.04
N ASN A 195 -1.93 -9.03 -23.05
CA ASN A 195 -0.90 -8.98 -22.00
C ASN A 195 -0.93 -7.65 -21.23
N ALA A 196 -2.07 -7.35 -20.60
CA ALA A 196 -2.33 -6.12 -19.85
C ALA A 196 -1.64 -6.04 -18.49
N THR A 197 -1.32 -7.17 -17.89
CA THR A 197 -1.11 -7.24 -16.45
C THR A 197 0.15 -6.51 -16.03
N GLY A 198 0.01 -5.50 -15.19
CA GLY A 198 1.14 -4.76 -14.64
C GLY A 198 1.92 -5.59 -13.62
N ASN A 199 3.03 -6.18 -14.06
CA ASN A 199 3.80 -7.19 -13.33
C ASN A 199 5.14 -6.68 -12.79
N GLY A 200 5.61 -5.52 -13.24
CA GLY A 200 6.85 -4.90 -12.77
C GLY A 200 7.00 -3.45 -13.19
N LEU A 201 7.68 -2.66 -12.36
CA LEU A 201 7.93 -1.23 -12.61
C LEU A 201 9.31 -0.87 -12.07
N VAL A 202 10.13 -0.21 -12.88
CA VAL A 202 11.45 0.31 -12.45
C VAL A 202 11.78 1.58 -13.21
N LEU A 203 12.50 2.47 -12.55
CA LEU A 203 13.01 3.71 -13.11
C LEU A 203 14.53 3.58 -13.25
N SER A 204 15.06 4.08 -14.37
CA SER A 204 16.51 4.20 -14.55
C SER A 204 16.86 5.51 -15.27
N PRO A 205 17.69 6.37 -14.67
CA PRO A 205 18.29 7.49 -15.39
C PRO A 205 19.44 7.05 -16.32
N PHE A 206 19.93 5.81 -16.21
CA PHE A 206 21.19 5.35 -16.79
C PHE A 206 22.31 6.39 -16.58
N SER A 207 23.10 6.74 -17.60
CA SER A 207 24.11 7.81 -17.50
C SER A 207 23.60 9.20 -17.89
N SER A 208 22.33 9.33 -18.28
CA SER A 208 21.79 10.59 -18.80
C SER A 208 21.44 11.59 -17.69
N THR A 209 21.80 12.86 -17.89
CA THR A 209 21.35 13.97 -17.04
C THR A 209 20.04 14.60 -17.51
N SER A 210 19.58 14.25 -18.72
CA SER A 210 18.45 14.87 -19.41
C SER A 210 17.34 13.89 -19.80
N SER A 211 17.48 12.63 -19.43
CA SER A 211 16.48 11.58 -19.70
C SER A 211 16.37 10.67 -18.50
N THR A 212 15.19 10.12 -18.28
CA THR A 212 14.97 9.07 -17.27
C THR A 212 13.84 8.21 -17.72
N TYR A 213 14.13 6.91 -17.77
CA TYR A 213 13.23 5.97 -18.40
C TYR A 213 12.46 5.22 -17.34
N LEU A 214 11.14 5.20 -17.52
CA LEU A 214 10.23 4.34 -16.79
C LEU A 214 10.02 3.07 -17.62
N PHE A 215 10.37 1.92 -17.06
CA PHE A 215 10.14 0.62 -17.67
C PHE A 215 8.93 -0.05 -17.02
N VAL A 216 7.98 -0.44 -17.85
CA VAL A 216 6.74 -1.10 -17.45
C VAL A 216 6.75 -2.52 -17.96
N PHE A 217 6.80 -3.47 -17.04
CA PHE A 217 6.77 -4.89 -17.37
C PHE A 217 5.33 -5.39 -17.34
N ARG A 218 4.85 -5.83 -18.50
CA ARG A 218 3.58 -6.51 -18.70
C ARG A 218 3.80 -8.02 -18.81
N ASN A 219 2.75 -8.84 -18.98
CA ASN A 219 2.88 -10.31 -18.92
C ASN A 219 3.98 -10.93 -19.79
N ALA A 220 4.23 -10.37 -20.98
CA ALA A 220 5.21 -10.91 -21.93
C ALA A 220 5.98 -9.81 -22.67
N LEU A 221 5.81 -8.55 -22.26
CA LEU A 221 6.30 -7.37 -22.98
C LEU A 221 6.81 -6.32 -22.00
N ILE A 222 7.80 -5.55 -22.45
CA ILE A 222 8.31 -4.38 -21.74
C ILE A 222 7.94 -3.16 -22.57
N ASP A 223 7.27 -2.19 -21.94
CA ASP A 223 7.09 -0.84 -22.49
C ASP A 223 8.10 0.10 -21.82
N VAL A 224 8.50 1.15 -22.54
CA VAL A 224 9.42 2.16 -22.00
C VAL A 224 9.01 3.56 -22.44
N ILE A 225 9.20 4.52 -21.54
CA ILE A 225 8.93 5.93 -21.78
C ILE A 225 9.96 6.81 -21.07
N ASP A 226 10.39 7.90 -21.73
CA ASP A 226 11.15 8.96 -21.08
C ASP A 226 10.21 9.86 -20.27
N ILE A 227 10.44 9.92 -18.97
CA ILE A 227 9.70 10.73 -17.99
C ILE A 227 10.56 11.89 -17.48
N PHE A 228 11.61 12.26 -18.20
CA PHE A 228 12.31 13.50 -17.87
C PHE A 228 11.44 14.72 -18.20
N GLY A 229 11.36 15.68 -17.27
CA GLY A 229 10.63 16.94 -17.49
C GLY A 229 9.10 16.82 -17.54
N VAL A 230 8.50 15.86 -16.82
CA VAL A 230 7.05 15.51 -16.89
C VAL A 230 6.05 16.67 -16.76
N ILE A 231 6.46 17.84 -16.26
CA ILE A 231 5.64 19.06 -16.30
C ILE A 231 5.26 19.53 -17.72
N THR A 232 5.88 19.01 -18.79
CA THR A 232 5.62 19.44 -20.17
C THR A 232 5.05 18.37 -21.11
N ILE A 233 4.79 17.13 -20.68
CA ILE A 233 4.44 16.04 -21.61
C ILE A 233 3.06 16.26 -22.24
N GLU A 234 3.07 16.69 -23.50
CA GLU A 234 1.88 17.01 -24.30
C GLU A 234 1.14 15.76 -24.76
N THR A 235 1.90 14.70 -25.04
CA THR A 235 1.45 13.33 -25.23
C THR A 235 2.62 12.42 -24.85
N PRO A 236 2.49 11.54 -23.84
CA PRO A 236 3.55 10.60 -23.48
C PRO A 236 3.89 9.72 -24.69
N VAL A 237 5.15 9.74 -25.14
CA VAL A 237 5.59 8.92 -26.29
C VAL A 237 6.11 7.60 -25.77
N TRP A 238 5.24 6.60 -25.80
CA TRP A 238 5.56 5.25 -25.38
C TRP A 238 6.21 4.44 -26.48
N SER A 239 7.30 3.75 -26.14
CA SER A 239 7.80 2.61 -26.93
C SER A 239 7.06 1.35 -26.46
N ASN A 240 5.83 1.18 -26.92
CA ASN A 240 4.98 0.04 -26.57
C ASN A 240 5.52 -1.27 -27.16
N GLY A 241 5.57 -2.34 -26.35
CA GLY A 241 6.10 -3.64 -26.75
C GLY A 241 7.57 -3.57 -27.17
N TRP A 242 8.35 -2.67 -26.57
CA TRP A 242 9.75 -2.42 -26.91
C TRP A 242 10.60 -3.70 -26.91
N LYS A 243 10.39 -4.58 -25.92
CA LYS A 243 11.02 -5.91 -25.87
C LYS A 243 10.04 -7.00 -25.46
N SER A 244 10.28 -8.20 -25.98
CA SER A 244 9.57 -9.44 -25.63
C SER A 244 10.27 -10.18 -24.49
N MET A 245 9.48 -10.77 -23.61
CA MET A 245 9.94 -11.59 -22.48
C MET A 245 9.80 -13.09 -22.79
N ASN A 246 10.39 -13.94 -21.95
CA ASN A 246 10.22 -15.40 -22.00
C ASN A 246 8.87 -15.84 -21.45
N THR A 247 8.33 -15.09 -20.50
CA THR A 247 7.04 -15.37 -19.88
C THR A 247 5.93 -15.42 -20.93
N THR A 248 5.08 -16.44 -20.85
CA THR A 248 3.97 -16.62 -21.78
C THR A 248 2.90 -15.54 -21.59
N ALA A 249 2.31 -15.11 -22.71
CA ALA A 249 1.15 -14.23 -22.73
C ALA A 249 0.05 -14.69 -21.75
N GLY A 250 -0.52 -13.76 -20.99
CA GLY A 250 -1.55 -14.03 -19.98
C GLY A 250 -1.05 -14.55 -18.62
N SER A 251 0.27 -14.78 -18.45
CA SER A 251 0.83 -15.16 -17.15
C SER A 251 0.75 -14.04 -16.11
N SER A 252 0.51 -14.40 -14.85
CA SER A 252 0.61 -13.51 -13.69
C SER A 252 1.98 -13.55 -13.01
N ASN A 253 3.00 -14.10 -13.68
CA ASN A 253 4.36 -14.13 -13.17
C ASN A 253 4.83 -12.72 -12.81
N SER A 254 5.48 -12.61 -11.66
CA SER A 254 6.08 -11.35 -11.24
C SER A 254 7.23 -10.99 -12.18
N HIS A 255 7.33 -9.70 -12.50
CA HIS A 255 8.49 -9.12 -13.19
C HIS A 255 9.16 -8.12 -12.26
N HIS A 256 9.45 -8.56 -11.03
CA HIS A 256 10.10 -7.71 -10.05
C HIS A 256 11.41 -7.23 -10.67
N ALA A 257 11.53 -5.91 -10.83
CA ALA A 257 12.65 -5.28 -11.45
C ALA A 257 13.30 -4.28 -10.49
N ILE A 258 14.63 -4.25 -10.48
CA ILE A 258 15.43 -3.31 -9.70
C ILE A 258 16.54 -2.74 -10.58
N GLN A 259 16.94 -1.50 -10.31
CA GLN A 259 18.18 -0.96 -10.83
C GLN A 259 19.29 -1.31 -9.83
N GLY A 260 20.28 -2.09 -10.27
CA GLY A 260 21.43 -2.47 -9.46
C GLY A 260 22.41 -1.31 -9.28
N GLN A 261 23.29 -1.44 -8.29
CA GLN A 261 24.40 -0.50 -8.03
C GLN A 261 25.38 -0.33 -9.19
N ASP A 262 25.40 -1.28 -10.12
CA ASP A 262 26.16 -1.30 -11.37
C ASP A 262 25.45 -0.55 -12.53
N ASN A 263 24.33 0.13 -12.25
CA ASN A 263 23.52 0.84 -13.22
C ASN A 263 22.87 -0.06 -14.28
N ILE A 264 22.67 -1.34 -13.95
CA ILE A 264 21.98 -2.31 -14.80
C ILE A 264 20.60 -2.58 -14.19
N ILE A 265 19.58 -2.63 -15.03
CA ILE A 265 18.25 -3.09 -14.60
C ILE A 265 18.26 -4.61 -14.62
N TYR A 266 17.91 -5.24 -13.51
CA TYR A 266 17.64 -6.67 -13.43
C TYR A 266 16.15 -6.91 -13.23
N PHE A 267 15.60 -7.97 -13.82
CA PHE A 267 14.19 -8.30 -13.68
C PHE A 267 13.92 -9.80 -13.70
N THR A 268 12.86 -10.23 -13.02
CA THR A 268 12.40 -11.63 -13.06
C THR A 268 11.56 -11.91 -14.31
N ASP A 269 11.79 -13.05 -14.95
CA ASP A 269 11.08 -13.46 -16.17
C ASP A 269 10.93 -14.97 -16.24
N ASP A 270 9.81 -15.49 -15.75
CA ASP A 270 9.57 -16.93 -15.59
C ASP A 270 10.72 -17.59 -14.82
N ARG A 271 11.42 -18.59 -15.38
CA ARG A 271 12.58 -19.23 -14.75
C ARG A 271 13.90 -18.47 -14.94
N TYR A 272 13.87 -17.26 -15.48
CA TYR A 272 15.07 -16.51 -15.84
C TYR A 272 15.17 -15.21 -15.05
N THR A 273 16.40 -14.70 -14.93
CA THR A 273 16.64 -13.28 -14.63
C THR A 273 17.11 -12.62 -15.91
N GLY A 274 16.47 -11.52 -16.29
CA GLY A 274 16.90 -10.68 -17.41
C GLY A 274 17.67 -9.45 -16.95
N SER A 275 18.34 -8.80 -17.90
CA SER A 275 19.10 -7.57 -17.69
C SER A 275 18.92 -6.57 -18.84
N ILE A 276 18.85 -5.28 -18.51
CA ILE A 276 18.95 -4.15 -19.46
C ILE A 276 20.12 -3.27 -19.03
N LYS A 277 21.08 -3.06 -19.93
CA LYS A 277 22.30 -2.30 -19.68
C LYS A 277 22.49 -1.25 -20.77
N GLU A 278 22.87 -0.03 -20.39
CA GLU A 278 23.35 0.98 -21.34
C GLU A 278 24.75 0.62 -21.85
N ASN A 279 24.97 0.72 -23.17
CA ASN A 279 26.26 0.40 -23.76
C ASN A 279 27.29 1.50 -23.42
N SER A 280 28.52 1.08 -23.14
CA SER A 280 29.60 2.01 -22.78
C SER A 280 29.82 3.07 -23.87
N GLY A 281 29.82 4.34 -23.47
CA GLY A 281 30.03 5.47 -24.38
C GLY A 281 28.78 5.87 -25.20
N SER A 282 27.60 5.37 -24.84
CA SER A 282 26.33 5.75 -25.45
C SER A 282 25.34 6.30 -24.41
N ILE A 283 24.28 6.94 -24.88
CA ILE A 283 23.13 7.35 -24.07
C ILE A 283 21.98 6.42 -24.45
N PHE A 284 21.36 5.77 -23.47
CA PHE A 284 20.25 4.87 -23.69
C PHE A 284 19.15 5.56 -24.50
N ASP A 285 18.78 4.96 -25.62
CA ASP A 285 17.63 5.35 -26.45
C ASP A 285 16.91 4.08 -26.89
N PRO A 286 15.64 3.88 -26.50
CA PRO A 286 14.90 2.67 -26.84
C PRO A 286 14.73 2.47 -28.36
N ALA A 287 14.77 3.55 -29.15
CA ALA A 287 14.69 3.50 -30.61
C ALA A 287 16.01 3.07 -31.27
N THR A 288 17.14 3.20 -30.58
CA THR A 288 18.49 2.97 -31.14
C THR A 288 19.14 1.76 -30.47
N ALA A 289 19.02 0.58 -31.11
CA ALA A 289 19.52 -0.69 -30.57
C ALA A 289 21.02 -0.72 -30.19
N GLY A 290 21.85 0.15 -30.79
CA GLY A 290 23.27 0.25 -30.46
C GLY A 290 23.57 0.91 -29.10
N THR A 291 22.57 1.51 -28.44
CA THR A 291 22.75 2.22 -27.16
C THR A 291 22.55 1.35 -25.92
N TYR A 292 22.09 0.11 -26.10
CA TYR A 292 21.82 -0.79 -24.99
C TYR A 292 22.11 -2.25 -25.32
N THR A 293 22.26 -3.05 -24.27
CA THR A 293 22.27 -4.50 -24.30
C THR A 293 21.04 -4.99 -23.56
N TYR A 294 20.22 -5.78 -24.25
CA TYR A 294 19.06 -6.47 -23.68
C TYR A 294 19.33 -7.97 -23.66
N ASN A 295 19.26 -8.58 -22.47
CA ASN A 295 19.33 -10.02 -22.32
C ASN A 295 18.15 -10.48 -21.46
N ASN A 296 17.23 -11.26 -22.01
CA ASN A 296 16.10 -11.82 -21.27
C ASN A 296 16.44 -13.12 -20.53
N GLN A 297 17.67 -13.63 -20.69
CA GLN A 297 18.21 -14.83 -20.05
C GLN A 297 19.64 -14.55 -19.59
N ALA A 298 19.78 -13.54 -18.71
CA ALA A 298 21.06 -13.22 -18.09
C ALA A 298 21.48 -14.26 -17.05
N LEU A 299 20.51 -14.95 -16.45
CA LEU A 299 20.73 -16.09 -15.57
C LEU A 299 19.57 -17.09 -15.69
N ASP A 300 19.93 -18.37 -15.74
CA ASP A 300 18.99 -19.49 -15.81
C ASP A 300 18.78 -20.16 -14.45
N MET A 301 17.53 -20.26 -13.98
CA MET A 301 17.17 -21.06 -12.81
C MET A 301 16.94 -22.54 -13.17
N PRO A 302 16.94 -23.45 -12.17
CA PRO A 302 16.52 -24.82 -12.38
C PRO A 302 15.18 -24.93 -13.13
N ILE A 303 15.03 -26.00 -13.90
CA ILE A 303 13.78 -26.28 -14.60
C ILE A 303 12.60 -26.29 -13.61
N ARG A 304 11.49 -25.65 -13.98
CA ARG A 304 10.27 -25.45 -13.16
C ARG A 304 10.36 -24.43 -12.03
N GLU A 305 11.53 -23.84 -11.76
CA GLU A 305 11.59 -22.69 -10.88
C GLU A 305 10.92 -21.48 -11.55
N ILE A 306 10.32 -20.60 -10.74
CA ILE A 306 9.78 -19.31 -11.21
C ILE A 306 10.39 -18.21 -10.35
N CYS A 307 11.15 -17.31 -10.97
CA CYS A 307 11.71 -16.13 -10.32
C CYS A 307 10.58 -15.19 -9.86
N GLN A 308 10.58 -14.83 -8.58
CA GLN A 308 9.50 -14.06 -7.95
C GLN A 308 9.93 -12.69 -7.46
N CYS A 309 11.14 -12.59 -6.91
CA CYS A 309 11.67 -11.34 -6.38
C CYS A 309 13.20 -11.29 -6.46
N LEU A 310 13.72 -10.06 -6.49
CA LEU A 310 15.15 -9.75 -6.50
C LEU A 310 15.46 -8.86 -5.30
N GLU A 311 16.66 -9.00 -4.74
CA GLU A 311 17.19 -8.05 -3.75
C GLU A 311 18.71 -8.05 -3.81
N GLU A 312 19.34 -6.88 -3.67
CA GLU A 312 20.80 -6.79 -3.61
C GLU A 312 21.34 -7.18 -2.23
N HIS A 313 22.44 -7.93 -2.21
CA HIS A 313 23.20 -8.25 -0.99
C HIS A 313 24.70 -8.20 -1.28
N GLY A 314 25.29 -7.02 -1.06
CA GLY A 314 26.65 -6.72 -1.47
C GLY A 314 26.80 -6.85 -2.98
N ILE A 315 27.82 -7.58 -3.44
CA ILE A 315 28.04 -7.86 -4.87
C ILE A 315 26.97 -8.79 -5.46
N ASN A 316 26.31 -9.59 -4.63
CA ASN A 316 25.36 -10.56 -5.12
C ASN A 316 23.98 -9.92 -5.34
N LEU A 317 23.30 -10.38 -6.37
CA LEU A 317 21.86 -10.28 -6.55
C LEU A 317 21.24 -11.57 -6.03
N LEU A 318 20.37 -11.48 -5.03
CA LEU A 318 19.61 -12.63 -4.54
C LEU A 318 18.34 -12.78 -5.37
N VAL A 319 18.16 -13.95 -5.98
CA VAL A 319 16.96 -14.29 -6.76
C VAL A 319 16.09 -15.24 -5.94
N GLY A 320 14.88 -14.82 -5.57
CA GLY A 320 13.93 -15.65 -4.82
C GLY A 320 13.03 -16.46 -5.75
N GLY A 321 12.99 -17.78 -5.55
CA GLY A 321 12.13 -18.70 -6.30
C GLY A 321 10.72 -18.83 -5.71
N ASN A 322 9.69 -18.94 -6.54
CA ASN A 322 8.30 -19.15 -6.13
C ASN A 322 7.94 -20.64 -5.98
N THR A 323 8.58 -21.52 -6.77
CA THR A 323 8.22 -22.94 -6.84
C THR A 323 8.94 -23.73 -5.77
N TYR A 324 10.26 -23.49 -5.62
CA TYR A 324 11.06 -24.15 -4.60
C TYR A 324 11.24 -23.27 -3.37
N ASN A 325 11.95 -23.82 -2.38
CA ASN A 325 12.28 -23.18 -1.13
C ASN A 325 13.71 -22.62 -1.14
N GLN A 326 14.14 -22.05 -2.27
CA GLN A 326 15.53 -21.66 -2.51
C GLN A 326 15.63 -20.17 -2.86
N ILE A 327 16.74 -19.58 -2.46
CA ILE A 327 17.23 -18.28 -2.92
C ILE A 327 18.55 -18.53 -3.64
N TYR A 328 18.73 -17.96 -4.83
CA TYR A 328 19.89 -18.18 -5.69
C TYR A 328 20.76 -16.92 -5.70
N PRO A 329 21.89 -16.87 -4.97
CA PRO A 329 22.80 -15.73 -5.00
C PRO A 329 23.60 -15.71 -6.31
N TRP A 330 23.55 -14.61 -7.05
CA TRP A 330 24.25 -14.45 -8.32
C TRP A 330 25.16 -13.24 -8.30
N ASP A 331 26.38 -13.37 -8.80
CA ASP A 331 27.36 -12.29 -8.87
C ASP A 331 27.11 -11.29 -10.02
N ARG A 332 26.02 -11.49 -10.78
CA ARG A 332 25.57 -10.68 -11.92
C ARG A 332 26.38 -10.82 -13.20
N THR A 333 27.44 -11.62 -13.18
CA THR A 333 28.39 -11.74 -14.28
C THR A 333 28.65 -13.16 -14.73
N SER A 334 28.58 -14.12 -13.80
CA SER A 334 28.77 -15.54 -14.09
C SER A 334 27.55 -16.10 -14.81
N ASP A 335 27.76 -17.14 -15.62
CA ASP A 335 26.69 -17.85 -16.31
C ASP A 335 25.79 -18.68 -15.35
N SER A 336 26.11 -18.71 -14.06
CA SER A 336 25.38 -19.47 -13.04
C SER A 336 25.42 -18.78 -11.68
N TYR A 337 24.63 -19.29 -10.74
CA TYR A 337 24.52 -18.80 -9.36
C TYR A 337 25.45 -19.57 -8.41
N ASN A 338 25.76 -18.93 -7.28
CA ASN A 338 26.43 -19.54 -6.14
C ASN A 338 25.50 -20.52 -5.40
N LEU A 339 26.06 -21.31 -4.48
CA LEU A 339 25.29 -22.31 -3.71
C LEU A 339 23.95 -21.73 -3.18
N PRO A 340 22.79 -22.31 -3.56
CA PRO A 340 21.49 -21.81 -3.13
C PRO A 340 21.28 -21.86 -1.62
N LEU A 341 20.56 -20.86 -1.10
CA LEU A 341 20.15 -20.78 0.30
C LEU A 341 18.77 -21.40 0.47
N SER A 342 18.69 -22.46 1.29
CA SER A 342 17.43 -23.12 1.60
C SER A 342 16.63 -22.38 2.68
N VAL A 343 15.37 -22.10 2.40
CA VAL A 343 14.38 -21.56 3.34
C VAL A 343 13.48 -22.71 3.80
N PRO A 344 13.01 -22.75 5.06
CA PRO A 344 12.13 -23.82 5.55
C PRO A 344 10.72 -23.87 4.93
N GLU A 345 10.37 -22.93 4.05
CA GLU A 345 9.06 -22.85 3.38
C GLU A 345 9.22 -22.65 1.87
N PHE A 346 8.29 -23.23 1.11
CA PHE A 346 8.21 -23.06 -0.34
C PHE A 346 7.69 -21.67 -0.70
N GLY A 347 8.25 -21.09 -1.76
CA GLY A 347 7.81 -19.84 -2.33
C GLY A 347 8.31 -18.62 -1.56
N ILE A 348 9.40 -18.05 -2.07
CA ILE A 348 9.98 -16.79 -1.62
C ILE A 348 9.16 -15.65 -2.23
N LYS A 349 8.32 -15.00 -1.43
CA LYS A 349 7.36 -14.00 -1.91
C LYS A 349 8.03 -12.65 -2.09
N ARG A 350 8.80 -12.19 -1.11
CA ARG A 350 9.48 -10.90 -1.11
C ARG A 350 10.76 -10.97 -0.28
N MET A 351 11.73 -10.14 -0.66
CA MET A 351 12.97 -9.96 0.08
C MET A 351 13.23 -8.46 0.25
N LYS A 352 13.88 -8.06 1.34
CA LYS A 352 14.35 -6.70 1.52
C LYS A 352 15.63 -6.64 2.33
N ASN A 353 16.64 -5.94 1.82
CA ASN A 353 17.88 -5.68 2.55
C ASN A 353 17.73 -4.46 3.46
N ILE A 354 18.11 -4.63 4.73
CA ILE A 354 18.21 -3.56 5.73
C ILE A 354 19.57 -3.71 6.41
N GLY A 355 20.50 -2.80 6.13
CA GLY A 355 21.81 -2.77 6.80
C GLY A 355 22.67 -4.02 6.61
N GLY A 356 22.55 -4.72 5.46
CA GLY A 356 23.29 -5.95 5.17
C GLY A 356 22.60 -7.22 5.67
N ILE A 357 21.40 -7.12 6.24
CA ILE A 357 20.54 -8.26 6.58
C ILE A 357 19.38 -8.28 5.59
N VAL A 358 19.23 -9.38 4.86
CA VAL A 358 18.09 -9.58 3.96
C VAL A 358 16.99 -10.30 4.72
N TYR A 359 15.87 -9.62 4.90
CA TYR A 359 14.62 -10.19 5.41
C TYR A 359 13.86 -10.88 4.28
N ILE A 360 13.26 -12.02 4.59
CA ILE A 360 12.63 -12.92 3.63
C ILE A 360 11.21 -13.22 4.11
N LEU A 361 10.23 -12.91 3.26
CA LEU A 361 8.83 -13.33 3.42
C LEU A 361 8.61 -14.57 2.55
N ALA A 362 8.31 -15.70 3.17
CA ALA A 362 8.14 -16.97 2.49
C ALA A 362 6.84 -17.68 2.90
N GLY A 363 6.40 -18.63 2.07
CA GLY A 363 5.24 -19.48 2.37
C GLY A 363 3.95 -18.70 2.59
N THR A 364 3.07 -19.29 3.41
CA THR A 364 1.71 -18.77 3.72
C THR A 364 1.37 -18.86 5.22
N TRP A 365 2.34 -19.22 6.07
CA TRP A 365 2.14 -19.41 7.52
C TRP A 365 2.53 -18.20 8.36
N GLY A 366 3.02 -17.13 7.73
CA GLY A 366 3.41 -15.90 8.41
C GLY A 366 4.78 -15.96 9.06
N ASN A 367 5.69 -16.85 8.65
CA ASN A 367 7.06 -16.81 9.13
C ASN A 367 7.90 -15.81 8.33
N ILE A 368 8.75 -15.11 9.06
CA ILE A 368 9.73 -14.17 8.54
C ILE A 368 11.10 -14.75 8.83
N TYR A 369 11.94 -14.80 7.82
CA TYR A 369 13.32 -15.28 7.91
C TYR A 369 14.30 -14.15 7.60
N GLN A 370 15.58 -14.38 7.88
CA GLN A 370 16.65 -13.48 7.49
C GLN A 370 17.90 -14.24 7.04
N THR A 371 18.73 -13.57 6.26
CA THR A 371 20.05 -14.06 5.86
C THR A 371 21.08 -12.94 5.76
N GLN A 372 22.35 -13.30 5.94
CA GLN A 372 23.53 -12.50 5.60
C GLN A 372 24.33 -13.16 4.46
N GLY A 373 23.66 -13.97 3.62
CA GLY A 373 24.22 -14.56 2.41
C GLY A 373 24.85 -15.96 2.56
N SER A 374 24.91 -16.54 3.76
CA SER A 374 25.50 -17.89 3.98
C SER A 374 24.53 -18.93 4.54
N TYR A 375 23.56 -18.50 5.35
CA TYR A 375 22.51 -19.35 5.90
C TYR A 375 21.24 -18.55 6.15
N VAL A 376 20.11 -19.23 6.32
CA VAL A 376 18.80 -18.63 6.64
C VAL A 376 18.45 -18.92 8.09
N ARG A 377 17.94 -17.91 8.81
CA ARG A 377 17.42 -18.05 10.18
C ARG A 377 15.98 -17.58 10.27
N HIS A 378 15.18 -18.25 11.09
CA HIS A 378 13.86 -17.76 11.49
C HIS A 378 14.00 -16.56 12.41
N VAL A 379 13.15 -15.55 12.21
CA VAL A 379 13.14 -14.30 12.98
C VAL A 379 11.87 -14.19 13.81
N LYS A 380 10.72 -14.27 13.15
CA LYS A 380 9.42 -14.03 13.76
C LYS A 380 8.35 -14.82 13.05
N LYS A 381 7.29 -15.18 13.77
CA LYS A 381 6.05 -15.69 13.19
C LYS A 381 4.92 -14.72 13.53
N LEU A 382 4.10 -14.37 12.53
CA LEU A 382 2.88 -13.62 12.77
C LEU A 382 1.93 -14.45 13.65
N PRO A 383 1.39 -13.89 14.75
CA PRO A 383 0.62 -14.66 15.70
C PRO A 383 -0.60 -15.32 15.04
N THR A 384 -0.71 -16.63 15.19
CA THR A 384 -1.73 -17.42 14.48
C THR A 384 -3.16 -17.05 14.88
N TYR A 385 -3.36 -16.53 16.09
CA TYR A 385 -4.68 -16.06 16.53
C TYR A 385 -5.12 -14.75 15.87
N LEU A 386 -4.20 -14.01 15.24
CA LEU A 386 -4.53 -12.84 14.42
C LEU A 386 -4.71 -13.20 12.95
N THR A 387 -3.90 -14.15 12.46
CA THR A 387 -3.86 -14.48 11.03
C THR A 387 -4.83 -15.58 10.62
N ASN A 388 -5.09 -16.57 11.49
CA ASN A 388 -5.96 -17.73 11.24
C ASN A 388 -7.15 -17.73 12.22
N ASN A 389 -7.99 -16.71 12.12
CA ASN A 389 -8.99 -16.37 13.13
C ASN A 389 -10.45 -16.60 12.68
N ALA A 390 -10.69 -17.43 11.66
CA ALA A 390 -12.02 -17.67 11.10
C ALA A 390 -12.82 -18.80 11.80
N GLY A 391 -12.51 -19.12 13.06
CA GLY A 391 -13.15 -20.20 13.82
C GLY A 391 -12.85 -21.63 13.32
N SER A 392 -12.20 -21.76 12.16
CA SER A 392 -11.71 -23.02 11.57
C SER A 392 -10.28 -22.82 11.07
N ILE A 393 -9.46 -23.87 11.16
CA ILE A 393 -8.05 -23.81 10.76
C ILE A 393 -7.95 -23.75 9.24
N GLN A 394 -7.42 -22.65 8.72
CA GLN A 394 -7.08 -22.49 7.31
C GLN A 394 -5.65 -22.95 7.01
N LEU A 395 -5.43 -23.55 5.83
CA LEU A 395 -4.12 -24.02 5.36
C LEU A 395 -3.21 -22.89 4.86
N ASN A 396 -3.80 -21.82 4.32
CA ASN A 396 -3.10 -20.63 3.83
C ASN A 396 -3.64 -19.39 4.55
N PRO A 397 -3.30 -19.20 5.83
CA PRO A 397 -3.91 -18.15 6.64
C PRO A 397 -3.50 -16.74 6.25
N ILE A 398 -2.42 -16.58 5.47
CA ILE A 398 -1.98 -15.27 5.00
C ILE A 398 -1.68 -15.23 3.50
N ILE A 399 -1.85 -14.03 2.95
CA ILE A 399 -1.31 -13.63 1.65
C ILE A 399 -0.34 -12.48 1.92
N TRP A 400 0.92 -12.67 1.52
CA TRP A 400 1.93 -11.62 1.59
C TRP A 400 1.70 -10.54 0.53
N GLY A 401 1.90 -9.29 0.93
CA GLY A 401 1.82 -8.12 0.06
C GLY A 401 3.20 -7.56 -0.31
N GLY A 402 3.30 -6.24 -0.39
CA GLY A 402 4.54 -5.52 -0.65
C GLY A 402 5.51 -5.58 0.54
N ILE A 403 6.78 -5.25 0.29
CA ILE A 403 7.82 -5.16 1.33
C ILE A 403 8.61 -3.85 1.15
N ALA A 404 8.95 -3.19 2.25
CA ALA A 404 9.81 -2.01 2.24
C ALA A 404 10.53 -1.87 3.58
N ALA A 405 11.41 -0.87 3.67
CA ALA A 405 12.13 -0.54 4.89
C ALA A 405 11.99 0.95 5.19
N SER A 406 11.66 1.29 6.43
CA SER A 406 11.56 2.67 6.93
C SER A 406 12.16 2.71 8.32
N ASN A 407 13.08 3.64 8.60
CA ASN A 407 13.71 3.83 9.92
C ASN A 407 14.25 2.54 10.54
N ASN A 408 14.97 1.74 9.76
CA ASN A 408 15.48 0.42 10.18
C ASN A 408 14.39 -0.58 10.62
N THR A 409 13.13 -0.33 10.31
CA THR A 409 12.03 -1.28 10.53
C THR A 409 11.62 -1.90 9.21
N LEU A 410 11.15 -3.15 9.27
CA LEU A 410 10.59 -3.85 8.13
C LEU A 410 9.10 -3.51 8.03
N LEU A 411 8.68 -3.01 6.87
CA LEU A 411 7.28 -2.77 6.53
C LEU A 411 6.82 -3.84 5.53
N PHE A 412 5.64 -4.41 5.74
CA PHE A 412 5.12 -5.43 4.84
C PHE A 412 3.59 -5.52 4.86
N GLY A 413 3.00 -5.80 3.69
CA GLY A 413 1.57 -6.04 3.57
C GLY A 413 1.19 -7.46 3.99
N VAL A 414 0.08 -7.60 4.69
CA VAL A 414 -0.51 -8.89 5.07
C VAL A 414 -2.01 -8.84 4.87
N SER A 415 -2.55 -9.79 4.12
CA SER A 415 -3.97 -10.12 4.17
C SER A 415 -4.18 -11.41 4.97
N THR A 416 -5.00 -11.34 6.01
CA THR A 416 -5.37 -12.46 6.88
C THR A 416 -6.74 -13.03 6.52
N VAL A 417 -7.10 -14.20 7.07
CA VAL A 417 -8.37 -14.88 6.74
C VAL A 417 -9.60 -14.00 6.99
N THR A 418 -9.60 -13.24 8.09
CA THR A 418 -10.60 -12.18 8.31
C THR A 418 -9.94 -10.83 8.13
N SER A 419 -10.66 -9.89 7.53
CA SER A 419 -10.11 -8.57 7.15
C SER A 419 -9.67 -7.69 8.31
N GLY A 420 -10.15 -7.95 9.53
CA GLY A 420 -9.95 -7.06 10.69
C GLY A 420 -8.49 -6.87 11.13
N ASN A 421 -7.61 -7.82 10.76
CA ASN A 421 -6.18 -7.80 11.09
C ASN A 421 -5.29 -7.68 9.85
N SER A 422 -5.90 -7.41 8.69
CA SER A 422 -5.16 -7.19 7.47
C SER A 422 -4.69 -5.74 7.35
N GLY A 423 -3.64 -5.49 6.56
CA GLY A 423 -3.13 -4.14 6.31
C GLY A 423 -1.61 -4.10 6.17
N LEU A 424 -1.02 -2.97 6.54
CA LEU A 424 0.41 -2.76 6.63
C LEU A 424 0.89 -3.12 8.04
N TRP A 425 1.81 -4.07 8.13
CA TRP A 425 2.46 -4.47 9.36
C TRP A 425 3.87 -3.87 9.43
N ARG A 426 4.30 -3.56 10.64
CA ARG A 426 5.66 -3.11 10.93
C ARG A 426 6.31 -4.10 11.90
N MET A 427 7.55 -4.49 11.59
CA MET A 427 8.40 -5.27 12.49
C MET A 427 9.67 -4.47 12.82
N TYR A 428 9.91 -4.30 14.11
CA TYR A 428 11.13 -3.70 14.65
C TYR A 428 12.28 -4.71 14.66
N LEU A 429 13.51 -4.22 14.72
CA LEU A 429 14.71 -5.08 14.67
C LEU A 429 14.80 -6.08 15.84
N ASP A 430 14.17 -5.77 16.97
CA ASP A 430 14.07 -6.64 18.13
C ASP A 430 12.95 -7.70 18.03
N GLY A 431 12.20 -7.72 16.91
CA GLY A 431 11.13 -8.67 16.63
C GLY A 431 9.76 -8.27 17.18
N ARG A 432 9.61 -7.09 17.79
CA ARG A 432 8.29 -6.52 18.08
C ARG A 432 7.55 -6.23 16.79
N ILE A 433 6.23 -6.44 16.79
CA ILE A 433 5.38 -6.21 15.62
C ILE A 433 4.12 -5.44 16.00
N VAL A 434 3.62 -4.63 15.06
CA VAL A 434 2.32 -3.93 15.15
C VAL A 434 1.64 -3.93 13.78
N ILE A 435 0.32 -3.76 13.77
CA ILE A 435 -0.39 -3.38 12.54
C ILE A 435 -0.29 -1.86 12.45
N ASP A 436 0.60 -1.39 11.60
CA ASP A 436 0.95 0.02 11.50
C ASP A 436 -0.20 0.82 10.91
N ASN A 437 -0.78 0.39 9.79
CA ASN A 437 -1.88 1.09 9.14
C ASN A 437 -2.78 0.16 8.31
N ILE A 438 -3.99 0.63 8.00
CA ILE A 438 -4.92 -0.03 7.07
C ILE A 438 -5.18 0.86 5.84
N PRO A 439 -5.42 0.28 4.65
CA PRO A 439 -5.83 1.05 3.48
C PRO A 439 -7.05 1.92 3.76
N SER A 440 -7.05 3.16 3.27
CA SER A 440 -8.10 4.16 3.49
C SER A 440 -9.47 3.73 2.96
N THR A 441 -9.50 2.79 2.01
CA THR A 441 -10.71 2.21 1.41
C THR A 441 -11.21 0.96 2.14
N GLY A 442 -10.48 0.46 3.14
CA GLY A 442 -10.76 -0.81 3.81
C GLY A 442 -10.32 -2.04 3.00
N SER A 443 -9.54 -1.86 1.93
CA SER A 443 -8.92 -2.98 1.21
C SER A 443 -8.07 -3.83 2.16
N THR A 444 -8.01 -5.14 1.91
CA THR A 444 -7.39 -6.10 2.84
C THR A 444 -5.92 -6.38 2.54
N ASN A 445 -5.39 -6.03 1.37
CA ASN A 445 -4.00 -6.37 1.04
C ASN A 445 -3.23 -5.15 0.53
N VAL A 446 -2.13 -4.83 1.21
CA VAL A 446 -1.16 -3.83 0.77
C VAL A 446 -0.15 -4.51 -0.15
N ILE A 447 -0.34 -4.36 -1.46
CA ILE A 447 0.40 -5.11 -2.50
C ILE A 447 1.59 -4.31 -3.02
N GLY A 448 1.35 -3.07 -3.46
CA GLY A 448 2.42 -2.13 -3.77
C GLY A 448 2.93 -1.50 -2.48
N LEU A 449 4.24 -1.44 -2.27
CA LEU A 449 4.79 -0.77 -1.09
C LEU A 449 6.12 -0.12 -1.44
N MET A 450 6.25 1.15 -1.07
CA MET A 450 7.50 1.88 -1.17
C MET A 450 7.64 2.78 0.04
N ALA A 451 8.84 2.85 0.60
CA ALA A 451 9.15 3.69 1.74
C ALA A 451 10.39 4.53 1.45
N LYS A 452 10.39 5.76 1.97
CA LYS A 452 11.49 6.72 1.93
C LYS A 452 11.48 7.51 3.24
N ASN A 453 12.57 7.42 4.00
CA ASN A 453 12.67 8.01 5.34
C ASN A 453 11.52 7.51 6.26
N ASP A 454 10.79 8.43 6.88
CA ASP A 454 9.64 8.18 7.77
C ASP A 454 8.33 7.92 7.01
N PHE A 455 8.34 8.07 5.68
CA PHE A 455 7.16 8.05 4.84
C PHE A 455 7.08 6.78 4.02
N TYR A 456 5.86 6.37 3.70
CA TYR A 456 5.62 5.25 2.81
C TYR A 456 4.33 5.44 2.03
N ARG A 457 4.20 4.65 0.98
CA ARG A 457 3.08 4.65 0.06
C ARG A 457 2.66 3.21 -0.14
N MET A 458 1.36 2.96 -0.09
CA MET A 458 0.81 1.62 -0.19
C MET A 458 -0.21 1.55 -1.31
N GLY A 459 -0.01 0.58 -2.21
CA GLY A 459 -0.94 0.22 -3.27
C GLY A 459 -1.77 -0.98 -2.85
N TYR A 460 -3.03 -0.99 -3.24
CA TYR A 460 -3.99 -2.04 -2.87
C TYR A 460 -5.07 -2.16 -3.95
N GLU A 461 -6.03 -3.04 -3.75
CA GLU A 461 -7.15 -3.19 -4.68
C GLU A 461 -8.01 -1.92 -4.71
N GLY A 462 -8.11 -1.29 -5.88
CA GLY A 462 -8.92 -0.09 -6.08
C GLY A 462 -8.23 1.23 -5.77
N GLY A 463 -6.93 1.24 -5.46
CA GLY A 463 -6.21 2.50 -5.26
C GLY A 463 -4.83 2.37 -4.61
N ALA A 464 -4.34 3.51 -4.15
CA ALA A 464 -3.14 3.63 -3.36
C ALA A 464 -3.28 4.80 -2.40
N ASP A 465 -2.58 4.72 -1.28
CA ASP A 465 -2.51 5.75 -0.27
C ASP A 465 -1.11 6.33 -0.13
N ASN A 466 -1.07 7.58 0.30
CA ASN A 466 0.11 8.29 0.75
C ASN A 466 0.12 8.41 2.26
N PHE A 467 1.22 7.98 2.88
CA PHE A 467 1.57 8.35 4.25
C PHE A 467 2.69 9.41 4.16
N ASN A 468 2.31 10.66 3.90
CA ASN A 468 3.21 11.83 3.89
C ASN A 468 2.69 12.90 4.84
N SER A 469 3.59 13.64 5.51
CA SER A 469 3.27 14.77 6.39
C SER A 469 2.75 16.02 5.66
N MET A 470 2.78 16.07 4.34
CA MET A 470 2.49 17.29 3.57
C MET A 470 1.01 17.54 3.24
N GLN A 471 0.07 16.71 3.71
CA GLN A 471 -1.32 17.16 3.70
C GLN A 471 -1.46 18.28 4.74
N TYR A 472 -1.88 19.46 4.29
CA TYR A 472 -2.28 20.58 5.15
C TYR A 472 -3.31 20.06 6.17
N GLY A 473 -2.85 19.78 7.40
CA GLY A 473 -3.60 19.07 8.43
C GLY A 473 -3.20 17.60 8.52
N ILE A 474 -2.64 17.20 9.66
CA ILE A 474 -2.39 15.79 9.97
C ILE A 474 -3.74 15.08 10.02
N ASN A 475 -4.05 14.26 9.01
CA ASN A 475 -5.21 13.37 9.09
C ASN A 475 -4.88 12.31 10.13
N LEU A 476 -5.59 12.34 11.25
CA LEU A 476 -5.52 11.33 12.30
C LEU A 476 -6.75 10.43 12.21
N TYR A 477 -6.64 9.25 12.78
CA TYR A 477 -7.80 8.40 12.98
C TYR A 477 -8.79 9.11 13.92
N ASN A 478 -10.03 9.30 13.45
CA ASN A 478 -11.04 10.12 14.14
C ASN A 478 -12.27 9.32 14.61
N SER A 479 -12.30 8.01 14.33
CA SER A 479 -13.48 7.16 14.56
C SER A 479 -13.17 5.92 15.40
N TYR A 480 -12.33 6.06 16.44
CA TYR A 480 -11.91 4.96 17.33
C TYR A 480 -11.22 3.80 16.59
N GLU A 481 -10.49 4.12 15.52
CA GLU A 481 -9.87 3.14 14.63
C GLU A 481 -8.49 2.66 15.14
N THR A 482 -7.88 3.40 16.09
CA THR A 482 -6.69 2.94 16.83
C THR A 482 -7.12 1.96 17.90
N VAL A 483 -6.58 0.74 17.90
CA VAL A 483 -7.06 -0.33 18.78
C VAL A 483 -5.90 -1.01 19.49
N LEU A 484 -6.02 -1.10 20.81
CA LEU A 484 -5.13 -1.83 21.69
C LEU A 484 -5.96 -2.91 22.40
N GLN A 485 -5.47 -4.15 22.41
CA GLN A 485 -6.06 -5.22 23.19
C GLN A 485 -5.01 -5.81 24.11
N SER A 486 -5.33 -5.89 25.39
CA SER A 486 -4.49 -6.55 26.38
C SER A 486 -4.41 -8.05 26.14
N GLY A 487 -3.60 -8.74 26.94
CA GLY A 487 -3.77 -10.19 27.10
C GLY A 487 -5.08 -10.55 27.78
N LEU A 488 -5.50 -11.81 27.68
CA LEU A 488 -6.55 -12.39 28.50
C LEU A 488 -5.95 -12.77 29.86
N PHE A 489 -6.14 -11.91 30.85
CA PHE A 489 -5.63 -12.10 32.20
C PHE A 489 -6.55 -13.01 33.00
N GLN A 490 -5.97 -13.95 33.73
CA GLN A 490 -6.67 -14.64 34.81
C GLN A 490 -6.54 -13.80 36.08
N VAL A 491 -7.64 -13.18 36.49
CA VAL A 491 -7.68 -12.23 37.61
C VAL A 491 -8.22 -12.85 38.89
N ALA A 492 -8.87 -14.00 38.78
CA ALA A 492 -9.45 -14.71 39.91
C ALA A 492 -9.53 -16.21 39.64
N THR A 493 -10.11 -16.96 40.58
CA THR A 493 -10.43 -18.38 40.37
C THR A 493 -11.89 -18.52 39.91
N LYS A 494 -12.27 -19.72 39.46
CA LYS A 494 -13.67 -20.00 39.09
C LYS A 494 -14.65 -19.93 40.27
N ILE A 495 -14.13 -20.03 41.50
CA ILE A 495 -14.92 -20.07 42.74
C ILE A 495 -14.88 -18.70 43.42
N GLU A 496 -13.67 -18.17 43.60
CA GLU A 496 -13.44 -16.84 44.15
C GLU A 496 -13.21 -15.87 42.99
N LYS A 497 -14.30 -15.22 42.57
CA LYS A 497 -14.31 -14.30 41.45
C LYS A 497 -13.97 -12.87 41.88
N ALA A 498 -13.37 -12.11 40.97
CA ALA A 498 -13.01 -10.71 41.18
C ALA A 498 -14.20 -9.78 40.91
N THR A 499 -14.23 -8.69 41.67
CA THR A 499 -15.09 -7.53 41.43
C THR A 499 -14.20 -6.31 41.26
N TYR A 500 -14.53 -5.47 40.27
CA TYR A 500 -13.91 -4.16 40.04
C TYR A 500 -15.01 -3.09 39.98
N SER A 501 -14.89 -2.07 40.81
CA SER A 501 -15.86 -0.99 40.91
C SER A 501 -15.42 0.30 40.25
N ARG A 502 -14.11 0.48 39.99
CA ARG A 502 -13.57 1.72 39.39
C ARG A 502 -12.60 1.46 38.24
N LEU A 503 -12.71 2.29 37.21
CA LEU A 503 -11.83 2.33 36.04
C LEU A 503 -11.01 3.62 36.06
N GLU A 504 -9.70 3.52 35.84
CA GLU A 504 -8.81 4.67 35.63
C GLU A 504 -8.14 4.57 34.25
N LEU A 505 -8.11 5.66 33.49
CA LEU A 505 -7.34 5.81 32.26
C LEU A 505 -6.29 6.89 32.45
N VAL A 506 -5.03 6.57 32.18
CA VAL A 506 -3.89 7.46 32.41
C VAL A 506 -3.23 7.84 31.08
N ILE A 507 -3.03 9.14 30.87
CA ILE A 507 -2.28 9.72 29.76
C ILE A 507 -1.01 10.43 30.27
N ALA A 508 -0.02 10.58 29.41
CA ALA A 508 1.31 11.09 29.79
C ALA A 508 1.33 12.58 30.15
N LYS A 509 0.45 13.36 29.53
CA LYS A 509 0.34 14.81 29.69
C LYS A 509 -1.10 15.25 29.44
N PRO A 510 -1.55 16.39 29.97
CA PRO A 510 -2.85 16.95 29.61
C PRO A 510 -2.93 17.16 28.09
N ALA A 511 -4.02 16.70 27.47
CA ALA A 511 -4.23 16.78 26.03
C ALA A 511 -5.43 17.69 25.72
N THR A 512 -5.34 18.49 24.66
CA THR A 512 -6.44 19.35 24.22
C THR A 512 -7.44 18.65 23.32
N SER A 513 -7.08 17.49 22.79
CA SER A 513 -7.87 16.66 21.90
C SER A 513 -7.65 15.17 22.18
N GLY A 514 -8.52 14.37 21.60
CA GLY A 514 -8.47 12.92 21.66
C GLY A 514 -9.52 12.31 22.57
N ASN A 515 -9.89 11.09 22.23
CA ASN A 515 -10.87 10.30 22.95
C ASN A 515 -10.39 8.85 23.07
N ALA A 516 -10.77 8.21 24.17
CA ALA A 516 -10.51 6.80 24.41
C ALA A 516 -11.78 6.09 24.89
N ARG A 517 -12.07 4.92 24.32
CA ARG A 517 -13.15 4.04 24.77
C ARG A 517 -12.53 2.78 25.35
N VAL A 518 -12.89 2.45 26.59
CA VAL A 518 -12.43 1.24 27.26
C VAL A 518 -13.57 0.22 27.26
N SER A 519 -13.27 -0.98 26.80
CA SER A 519 -14.22 -2.09 26.73
C SER A 519 -13.57 -3.36 27.27
N TYR A 520 -14.38 -4.35 27.66
CA TYR A 520 -13.87 -5.62 28.17
C TYR A 520 -14.61 -6.83 27.60
N ARG A 521 -14.00 -8.00 27.75
CA ARG A 521 -14.64 -9.31 27.54
C ARG A 521 -14.00 -10.37 28.43
N GLN A 522 -14.69 -11.49 28.65
CA GLN A 522 -14.20 -12.58 29.51
C GLN A 522 -13.66 -13.79 28.72
N ASP A 523 -13.97 -13.88 27.43
CA ASP A 523 -13.48 -14.92 26.53
C ASP A 523 -13.14 -14.36 25.13
N LEU A 524 -12.20 -15.00 24.45
CA LEU A 524 -11.70 -14.58 23.13
C LEU A 524 -12.76 -14.67 22.01
N SER A 525 -13.82 -15.44 22.21
CA SER A 525 -14.92 -15.55 21.23
C SER A 525 -16.03 -14.50 21.43
N SER A 526 -16.06 -13.83 22.59
CA SER A 526 -17.11 -12.87 22.92
C SER A 526 -16.83 -11.47 22.36
N SER A 527 -17.90 -10.72 22.09
CA SER A 527 -17.83 -9.30 21.75
C SER A 527 -17.38 -8.48 22.95
N PHE A 528 -16.69 -7.37 22.69
CA PHE A 528 -16.33 -6.41 23.73
C PHE A 528 -17.57 -5.62 24.18
N ILE A 529 -17.68 -5.42 25.50
CA ILE A 529 -18.70 -4.61 26.16
C ILE A 529 -18.02 -3.33 26.65
N THR A 530 -18.54 -2.17 26.26
CA THR A 530 -17.99 -0.87 26.68
C THR A 530 -18.20 -0.65 28.18
N LEU A 531 -17.12 -0.28 28.87
CA LEU A 531 -17.14 0.15 30.26
C LEU A 531 -17.39 1.66 30.33
N ASP A 532 -16.56 2.43 29.64
CA ASP A 532 -16.72 3.89 29.57
C ASP A 532 -15.97 4.50 28.37
N ALA A 533 -16.22 5.78 28.11
CA ALA A 533 -15.49 6.61 27.17
C ALA A 533 -15.01 7.91 27.83
N PHE A 534 -13.79 8.30 27.49
CA PHE A 534 -13.11 9.48 28.03
C PHE A 534 -12.75 10.43 26.90
N SER A 535 -12.86 11.72 27.17
CA SER A 535 -12.46 12.79 26.27
C SER A 535 -11.43 13.67 26.97
N ALA A 536 -10.40 14.09 26.23
CA ALA A 536 -9.39 14.97 26.77
C ALA A 536 -9.99 16.34 27.16
N ASP A 537 -9.49 16.93 28.26
CA ASP A 537 -10.04 18.15 28.86
C ASP A 537 -9.00 19.27 29.05
N SER A 538 -7.81 19.11 28.45
CA SER A 538 -6.64 20.02 28.57
C SER A 538 -6.03 20.16 29.97
N ALA A 539 -6.51 19.45 30.99
CA ALA A 539 -6.05 19.63 32.37
C ALA A 539 -5.67 18.31 33.07
N THR A 540 -6.39 17.25 32.77
CA THR A 540 -6.36 15.98 33.50
C THR A 540 -5.44 14.99 32.81
N THR A 541 -4.64 14.26 33.60
CA THR A 541 -3.84 13.12 33.13
C THR A 541 -4.42 11.77 33.55
N THR A 542 -5.36 11.76 34.48
CA THR A 542 -6.00 10.54 35.00
C THR A 542 -7.52 10.72 34.99
N PHE A 543 -8.20 10.01 34.10
CA PHE A 543 -9.65 9.99 34.01
C PHE A 543 -10.19 8.81 34.81
N THR A 544 -11.29 9.02 35.53
CA THR A 544 -11.86 8.01 36.42
C THR A 544 -13.34 7.78 36.13
N SER A 545 -13.77 6.54 36.17
CA SER A 545 -15.17 6.14 36.11
C SER A 545 -15.49 5.23 37.28
N GLU A 546 -16.50 5.62 38.05
CA GLU A 546 -16.98 4.88 39.22
C GLU A 546 -18.18 4.01 38.85
N GLY A 547 -18.33 2.87 39.51
CA GLY A 547 -19.49 2.00 39.33
C GLY A 547 -19.52 1.23 38.01
N ILE A 548 -18.36 0.87 37.45
CA ILE A 548 -18.26 0.12 36.17
C ILE A 548 -18.91 -1.28 36.20
N GLY A 549 -19.36 -1.74 37.37
CA GLY A 549 -20.24 -2.89 37.51
C GLY A 549 -19.64 -4.25 37.13
N LEU A 550 -18.30 -4.36 37.12
CA LEU A 550 -17.60 -5.61 36.83
C LEU A 550 -17.66 -6.54 38.05
N ILE A 551 -18.70 -7.35 38.13
CA ILE A 551 -18.87 -8.38 39.16
C ILE A 551 -18.58 -9.77 38.59
N ASP A 552 -18.15 -10.70 39.44
CA ASP A 552 -18.04 -12.12 39.12
C ASP A 552 -17.06 -12.48 37.97
N ILE A 553 -15.93 -11.79 37.89
CA ILE A 553 -14.91 -11.93 36.84
C ILE A 553 -13.82 -12.93 37.23
N ASP A 554 -13.58 -13.97 36.43
CA ASP A 554 -12.42 -14.88 36.59
C ASP A 554 -11.32 -14.59 35.57
N LYS A 555 -11.70 -14.20 34.35
CA LYS A 555 -10.81 -13.78 33.27
C LYS A 555 -11.29 -12.47 32.65
N ILE A 556 -10.34 -11.67 32.21
CA ILE A 556 -10.65 -10.40 31.53
C ILE A 556 -9.62 -10.07 30.47
N GLN A 557 -10.11 -9.62 29.32
CA GLN A 557 -9.34 -8.92 28.32
C GLN A 557 -9.93 -7.52 28.16
N VAL A 558 -9.07 -6.52 28.11
CA VAL A 558 -9.45 -5.12 27.95
C VAL A 558 -9.07 -4.67 26.55
N GLN A 559 -9.97 -3.94 25.90
CA GLN A 559 -9.74 -3.24 24.66
C GLN A 559 -9.81 -1.74 24.92
N ILE A 560 -8.84 -1.01 24.38
CA ILE A 560 -8.82 0.44 24.33
C ILE A 560 -8.90 0.82 22.86
N GLU A 561 -9.88 1.65 22.53
CA GLU A 561 -9.99 2.24 21.20
C GLU A 561 -9.76 3.74 21.32
N MET A 562 -8.93 4.31 20.46
CA MET A 562 -8.49 5.69 20.54
C MET A 562 -8.71 6.44 19.23
N ASN A 563 -8.86 7.75 19.36
CA ASN A 563 -8.75 8.72 18.28
C ASN A 563 -8.14 10.02 18.84
N ASP A 564 -7.55 10.86 17.99
CA ASP A 564 -6.94 12.12 18.42
C ASP A 564 -7.79 13.36 18.04
N GLY A 565 -9.04 13.14 17.61
CA GLY A 565 -9.90 14.20 17.09
C GLY A 565 -9.48 14.73 15.71
N SER A 566 -10.07 15.87 15.29
CA SER A 566 -9.83 16.51 13.99
C SER A 566 -8.79 17.63 14.02
N SER A 567 -8.27 17.97 15.21
CA SER A 567 -7.15 18.91 15.36
C SER A 567 -5.89 18.19 14.94
N GLY A 568 -5.22 18.66 13.88
CA GLY A 568 -4.03 18.03 13.29
C GLY A 568 -2.78 18.03 14.17
N TYR A 569 -2.89 17.77 15.48
CA TYR A 569 -1.83 17.58 16.45
C TYR A 569 -2.04 16.24 17.15
N ILE A 570 -0.95 15.50 17.34
CA ILE A 570 -0.98 14.23 18.07
C ILE A 570 -0.72 14.55 19.55
N ASP A 571 -1.78 14.70 20.33
CA ASP A 571 -1.68 15.14 21.74
C ASP A 571 -2.07 14.04 22.73
N PHE A 572 -2.89 13.08 22.31
CA PHE A 572 -3.40 12.04 23.20
C PHE A 572 -2.40 10.87 23.35
N GLU A 573 -1.59 10.91 24.42
CA GLU A 573 -0.52 9.95 24.71
C GLU A 573 -0.94 8.97 25.82
N PHE A 574 -1.47 7.81 25.46
CA PHE A 574 -2.00 6.82 26.42
C PHE A 574 -0.90 6.01 27.08
N ILE A 575 -0.90 5.91 28.41
CA ILE A 575 0.08 5.13 29.17
C ILE A 575 -0.53 3.81 29.63
N GLU A 576 -1.62 3.86 30.38
CA GLU A 576 -2.15 2.68 31.05
C GLU A 576 -3.63 2.79 31.41
N VAL A 577 -4.24 1.63 31.63
CA VAL A 577 -5.58 1.48 32.17
C VAL A 577 -5.54 0.65 33.44
N ARG A 578 -6.33 1.03 34.44
CA ARG A 578 -6.40 0.35 35.74
C ARG A 578 -7.83 -0.03 36.08
N LEU A 579 -8.04 -1.27 36.51
CA LEU A 579 -9.29 -1.71 37.13
C LEU A 579 -9.05 -1.87 38.63
N MET A 580 -9.79 -1.12 39.42
CA MET A 580 -9.68 -1.06 40.88
C MET A 580 -10.87 -1.81 41.51
N PRO A 581 -10.63 -2.61 42.57
CA PRO A 581 -11.68 -3.35 43.29
C PRO A 581 -12.83 -2.48 43.76
#